data_AF-A0A535VG33-F1
#
_entry.id   AF-A0A535VG33-F1
#
_cell.length_a   1.000
_cell.length_b   1.000
_cell.length_c   1.000
_cell.angle_alpha   90.00
_cell.angle_beta   90.00
_cell.angle_gamma   90.00
#
_symmetry.space_group_name_H-M   'P 1'
#
loop_
_entity.id
_entity.type
_entity.pdbx_description
1 polymer ?
#
loop_
_entity_poly.entity_id
_entity_poly.type
_entity_poly.pdbx_seq_one_letter_code
_entity_poly.pdbx_strand_id
1 'polypeptide(L)'
;MRLQSSELEGAEPAARQAETERYEPGSDADFERLYRNTYRRIVGTLITIVRDVSTAEDCAQETYERAYRGWAKWRPDAPVEAWLHRIAINVAISDRRYQRLRQAGEVIRRLGRPAPGADPAVVAERSVMVQALKKLPPKQAAALVLRHYHGYTNREIAAALDVPEQTVASRLAAARKHLQVVLGS
;
A
#
# COMPACT_ATOMS: atom_id res chain seq x y z
N MET A 1 -8.15 43.03 -31.04
CA MET A 1 -7.99 43.15 -29.57
C MET A 1 -9.31 42.79 -28.89
N ARG A 2 -9.48 41.51 -28.54
CA ARG A 2 -10.28 41.01 -27.41
C ARG A 2 -9.83 39.57 -27.18
N LEU A 3 -9.41 39.35 -25.94
CA LEU A 3 -8.86 38.11 -25.41
C LEU A 3 -10.00 37.10 -25.26
N GLN A 4 -9.84 35.89 -25.81
CA GLN A 4 -10.57 34.71 -25.33
C GLN A 4 -9.57 33.86 -24.54
N SER A 5 -9.53 34.16 -23.25
CA SER A 5 -9.04 33.28 -22.19
C SER A 5 -10.24 32.45 -21.70
N SER A 6 -9.97 31.23 -21.21
CA SER A 6 -10.93 30.18 -20.81
C SER A 6 -11.31 29.30 -22.01
N GLU A 7 -10.94 28.03 -22.07
CA GLU A 7 -11.18 27.01 -21.05
C GLU A 7 -9.93 26.16 -20.78
N LEU A 8 -9.40 26.28 -19.55
CA LEU A 8 -8.66 25.19 -18.92
C LEU A 8 -9.72 24.18 -18.48
N GLU A 9 -10.06 23.26 -19.38
CA GLU A 9 -10.83 22.06 -19.04
C GLU A 9 -9.92 21.20 -18.17
N GLY A 10 -10.00 21.44 -16.85
CA GLY A 10 -9.33 20.65 -15.84
C GLY A 10 -9.77 19.21 -16.00
N ALA A 11 -8.84 18.35 -16.41
CA ALA A 11 -8.98 16.92 -16.30
C ALA A 11 -9.26 16.59 -14.83
N GLU A 12 -10.53 16.41 -14.49
CA GLU A 12 -10.97 15.89 -13.21
C GLU A 12 -10.29 14.53 -13.00
N PRO A 13 -9.41 14.37 -11.99
CA PRO A 13 -8.83 13.07 -11.73
C PRO A 13 -9.90 12.24 -11.03
N ALA A 14 -10.64 11.47 -11.84
CA ALA A 14 -11.28 10.21 -11.51
C ALA A 14 -11.74 10.10 -10.04
N ALA A 15 -12.69 10.95 -9.65
CA ALA A 15 -13.65 10.61 -8.62
C ALA A 15 -14.55 9.51 -9.18
N ARG A 16 -13.99 8.30 -9.38
CA ARG A 16 -14.78 7.07 -9.50
C ARG A 16 -15.38 6.85 -8.12
N GLN A 17 -16.49 7.54 -7.88
CA GLN A 17 -17.42 7.25 -6.80
C GLN A 17 -17.69 5.75 -6.90
N ALA A 18 -17.22 5.01 -5.89
CA ALA A 18 -17.40 3.59 -5.79
C ALA A 18 -18.90 3.32 -5.77
N GLU A 19 -19.43 2.83 -6.89
CA GLU A 19 -20.62 2.00 -6.88
C GLU A 19 -20.35 0.96 -5.81
N THR A 20 -21.02 1.09 -4.66
CA THR A 20 -20.63 0.39 -3.45
C THR A 20 -21.06 -1.05 -3.64
N GLU A 21 -20.23 -1.84 -4.31
CA GLU A 21 -20.39 -3.28 -4.44
C GLU A 21 -20.61 -3.82 -3.04
N ARG A 22 -21.84 -4.28 -2.78
CA ARG A 22 -22.19 -4.85 -1.49
C ARG A 22 -21.58 -6.24 -1.43
N TYR A 23 -20.88 -6.49 -0.33
CA TYR A 23 -20.40 -7.82 0.01
C TYR A 23 -21.10 -8.27 1.29
N GLU A 24 -21.49 -9.53 1.33
CA GLU A 24 -22.13 -10.17 2.47
C GLU A 24 -21.09 -10.88 3.35
N PRO A 25 -20.91 -10.45 4.61
CA PRO A 25 -20.00 -11.10 5.55
C PRO A 25 -20.30 -12.60 5.69
N GLY A 26 -19.28 -13.45 5.51
CA GLY A 26 -19.41 -14.90 5.63
C GLY A 26 -19.87 -15.62 4.35
N SER A 27 -20.24 -14.91 3.28
CA SER A 27 -20.53 -15.52 1.98
C SER A 27 -19.24 -15.88 1.23
N ASP A 28 -19.07 -17.16 0.91
CA ASP A 28 -17.90 -17.67 0.17
C ASP A 28 -17.82 -17.09 -1.25
N ALA A 29 -18.97 -16.98 -1.94
CA ALA A 29 -19.04 -16.41 -3.28
C ALA A 29 -18.62 -14.93 -3.30
N ASP A 30 -18.98 -14.19 -2.25
CA ASP A 30 -18.62 -12.79 -2.10
C ASP A 30 -17.14 -12.62 -1.75
N PHE A 31 -16.58 -13.51 -0.93
CA PHE A 31 -15.15 -13.52 -0.65
C PHE A 31 -14.33 -13.85 -1.92
N GLU A 32 -14.80 -14.81 -2.73
CA GLU A 32 -14.13 -15.18 -3.97
C GLU A 32 -14.17 -14.03 -4.99
N ARG A 33 -15.31 -13.33 -5.08
CA ARG A 33 -15.43 -12.10 -5.89
C ARG A 33 -14.48 -11.01 -5.41
N LEU A 34 -14.42 -10.78 -4.09
CA LEU A 34 -13.49 -9.83 -3.49
C LEU A 34 -12.04 -10.16 -3.89
N TYR A 35 -11.62 -11.41 -3.66
CA TYR A 35 -10.28 -11.88 -4.00
C TYR A 35 -9.93 -11.59 -5.47
N ARG A 36 -10.79 -11.99 -6.42
CA ARG A 36 -10.59 -11.76 -7.86
C ARG A 36 -10.43 -10.27 -8.19
N ASN A 37 -11.24 -9.42 -7.58
CA ASN A 37 -11.27 -7.98 -7.86
C ASN A 37 -10.08 -7.22 -7.23
N THR A 38 -9.52 -7.72 -6.12
CA THR A 38 -8.53 -6.97 -5.33
C THR A 38 -7.12 -7.54 -5.40
N TYR A 39 -6.92 -8.81 -5.77
CA TYR A 39 -5.62 -9.50 -5.67
C TYR A 39 -4.46 -8.71 -6.26
N ARG A 40 -4.58 -8.27 -7.52
CA ARG A 40 -3.50 -7.54 -8.22
C ARG A 40 -3.16 -6.21 -7.53
N ARG A 41 -4.15 -5.52 -6.97
CA ARG A 41 -3.97 -4.22 -6.26
C ARG A 41 -3.32 -4.42 -4.89
N ILE A 42 -3.70 -5.49 -4.19
CA ILE A 42 -3.08 -5.88 -2.91
C ILE A 42 -1.62 -6.27 -3.13
N VAL A 43 -1.32 -7.15 -4.09
CA VAL A 43 0.05 -7.54 -4.43
C VAL A 43 0.90 -6.32 -4.82
N GLY A 44 0.39 -5.41 -5.66
CA GLY A 44 1.13 -4.19 -6.01
C GLY A 44 1.44 -3.28 -4.80
N THR A 45 0.51 -3.20 -3.85
CA THR A 45 0.72 -2.48 -2.58
C THR A 45 1.80 -3.16 -1.75
N LEU A 46 1.75 -4.49 -1.63
CA LEU A 46 2.71 -5.29 -0.87
C LEU A 46 4.11 -5.20 -1.47
N ILE A 47 4.27 -5.32 -2.80
CA ILE A 47 5.56 -5.15 -3.50
C ILE A 47 6.18 -3.79 -3.16
N THR A 48 5.38 -2.73 -3.10
CA THR A 48 5.87 -1.39 -2.76
C THR A 48 6.41 -1.33 -1.32
N ILE A 49 5.79 -2.06 -0.40
CA ILE A 49 6.15 -2.06 1.01
C ILE A 49 7.33 -2.99 1.29
N VAL A 50 7.28 -4.25 0.84
CA VAL A 50 8.29 -5.28 1.15
C VAL A 50 9.48 -5.24 0.19
N ARG A 51 9.28 -4.73 -1.03
CA ARG A 51 10.28 -4.56 -2.11
C ARG A 51 10.86 -5.87 -2.66
N ASP A 52 10.13 -6.95 -2.49
CA ASP A 52 10.43 -8.28 -3.04
C ASP A 52 9.13 -8.90 -3.53
N VAL A 53 9.16 -9.56 -4.69
CA VAL A 53 7.93 -10.08 -5.32
C VAL A 53 7.45 -11.35 -4.62
N SER A 54 8.36 -12.31 -4.37
CA SER A 54 8.04 -13.56 -3.70
C SER A 54 7.45 -13.29 -2.30
N THR A 55 8.12 -12.44 -1.52
CA THR A 55 7.66 -12.03 -0.20
C THR A 55 6.30 -11.32 -0.28
N ALA A 56 6.04 -10.54 -1.34
CA ALA A 56 4.76 -9.87 -1.50
C ALA A 56 3.63 -10.85 -1.82
N GLU A 57 3.89 -11.91 -2.58
CA GLU A 57 2.94 -12.98 -2.86
C GLU A 57 2.63 -13.79 -1.59
N ASP A 58 3.65 -14.15 -0.80
CA ASP A 58 3.48 -14.80 0.50
C ASP A 58 2.66 -13.93 1.45
N CYS A 59 2.97 -12.64 1.54
CA CYS A 59 2.20 -11.68 2.32
C CYS A 59 0.75 -11.57 1.81
N ALA A 60 0.53 -11.65 0.50
CA ALA A 60 -0.81 -11.59 -0.07
C ALA A 60 -1.61 -12.83 0.33
N GLN A 61 -1.00 -14.03 0.24
CA GLN A 61 -1.64 -15.25 0.69
C GLN A 61 -2.04 -15.16 2.17
N GLU A 62 -1.11 -14.79 3.04
CA GLU A 62 -1.41 -14.62 4.47
C GLU A 62 -2.49 -13.56 4.72
N THR A 63 -2.49 -12.48 3.92
CA THR A 63 -3.54 -11.45 3.99
C THR A 63 -4.91 -12.04 3.72
N TYR A 64 -5.07 -12.81 2.66
CA TYR A 64 -6.36 -13.41 2.30
C TYR A 64 -6.76 -14.54 3.26
N GLU A 65 -5.81 -15.31 3.79
CA GLU A 65 -6.11 -16.29 4.85
C GLU A 65 -6.66 -15.60 6.11
N ARG A 66 -6.02 -14.51 6.56
CA ARG A 66 -6.47 -13.72 7.71
C ARG A 66 -7.81 -13.02 7.43
N ALA A 67 -7.99 -12.50 6.22
CA ALA A 67 -9.25 -11.90 5.80
C ALA A 67 -10.37 -12.93 5.80
N TYR A 68 -10.17 -14.12 5.25
CA TYR A 68 -11.17 -15.18 5.23
C TYR A 68 -11.60 -15.59 6.64
N ARG A 69 -10.64 -15.75 7.58
CA ARG A 69 -10.94 -16.03 8.99
C ARG A 69 -11.73 -14.92 9.67
N GLY A 70 -11.54 -13.67 9.24
CA GLY A 70 -12.26 -12.50 9.73
C GLY A 70 -13.55 -12.19 8.98
N TRP A 71 -13.85 -12.92 7.89
CA TRP A 71 -14.85 -12.52 6.90
C TRP A 71 -16.25 -12.42 7.48
N ALA A 72 -16.69 -13.44 8.22
CA ALA A 72 -18.00 -13.46 8.89
C ALA A 72 -18.13 -12.40 10.00
N LYS A 73 -17.02 -11.81 10.46
CA LYS A 73 -17.00 -10.80 11.54
C LYS A 73 -16.79 -9.39 11.01
N TRP A 74 -16.42 -9.23 9.74
CA TRP A 74 -16.28 -7.94 9.12
C TRP A 74 -17.64 -7.23 9.11
N ARG A 75 -17.62 -5.95 9.45
CA ARG A 75 -18.80 -5.09 9.42
C ARG A 75 -18.66 -4.14 8.24
N PRO A 76 -19.74 -3.87 7.50
CA PRO A 76 -19.72 -2.94 6.36
C PRO A 76 -19.77 -1.47 6.82
N ASP A 77 -19.10 -1.13 7.93
CA ASP A 77 -18.97 0.24 8.43
C ASP A 77 -17.82 1.01 7.77
N ALA A 78 -16.95 0.31 7.04
CA ALA A 78 -15.94 0.86 6.14
C ALA A 78 -15.86 0.04 4.83
N PRO A 79 -15.33 0.60 3.73
CA PRO A 79 -15.13 -0.15 2.48
C PRO A 79 -14.33 -1.44 2.73
N VAL A 80 -14.80 -2.56 2.18
CA VAL A 80 -14.15 -3.88 2.36
C VAL A 80 -12.69 -3.87 1.93
N GLU A 81 -12.36 -3.10 0.90
CA GLU A 81 -10.99 -2.95 0.42
C GLU A 81 -10.10 -2.22 1.43
N ALA A 82 -10.64 -1.26 2.17
CA ALA A 82 -9.88 -0.55 3.20
C ALA A 82 -9.53 -1.48 4.37
N TRP A 83 -10.49 -2.33 4.76
CA TRP A 83 -10.25 -3.40 5.72
C TRP A 83 -9.21 -4.41 5.23
N LEU A 84 -9.27 -4.82 3.96
CA LEU A 84 -8.31 -5.74 3.35
C LEU A 84 -6.89 -5.12 3.27
N HIS A 85 -6.79 -3.86 2.88
CA HIS A 85 -5.52 -3.11 2.86
C HIS A 85 -4.92 -2.96 4.25
N ARG A 86 -5.73 -2.78 5.30
CA ARG A 86 -5.27 -2.82 6.71
C ARG A 86 -4.59 -4.14 7.04
N ILE A 87 -5.23 -5.27 6.72
CA ILE A 87 -4.66 -6.60 6.96
C ILE A 87 -3.34 -6.73 6.20
N ALA A 88 -3.32 -6.37 4.91
CA ALA A 88 -2.14 -6.47 4.05
C ALA A 88 -0.94 -5.69 4.59
N ILE A 89 -1.17 -4.45 5.03
CA ILE A 89 -0.09 -3.61 5.53
C ILE A 89 0.44 -4.14 6.87
N ASN A 90 -0.43 -4.66 7.74
CA ASN A 90 0.00 -5.26 8.99
C ASN A 90 0.84 -6.53 8.78
N VAL A 91 0.47 -7.37 7.82
CA VAL A 91 1.26 -8.53 7.39
C VAL A 91 2.63 -8.07 6.89
N ALA A 92 2.67 -7.16 5.92
CA ALA A 92 3.92 -6.66 5.34
C ALA A 92 4.87 -5.98 6.35
N ILE A 93 4.33 -5.21 7.30
CA ILE A 93 5.13 -4.56 8.34
C ILE A 93 5.68 -5.60 9.32
N SER A 94 4.89 -6.64 9.65
CA SER A 94 5.32 -7.72 10.54
C SER A 94 6.41 -8.56 9.91
N ASP A 95 6.24 -8.94 8.64
CA ASP A 95 7.27 -9.65 7.87
C ASP A 95 8.56 -8.82 7.78
N ARG A 96 8.49 -7.53 7.39
CA ARG A 96 9.68 -6.68 7.35
C ARG A 96 10.38 -6.53 8.70
N ARG A 97 9.64 -6.47 9.81
CA ARG A 97 10.23 -6.45 11.15
C ARG A 97 10.96 -7.76 11.41
N TYR A 98 10.37 -8.89 11.05
CA TYR A 98 10.94 -10.21 11.21
C TYR A 98 12.19 -10.42 10.34
N GLN A 99 12.15 -10.02 9.07
CA GLN A 99 13.30 -10.04 8.18
C GLN A 99 14.43 -9.13 8.68
N ARG A 100 14.13 -7.93 9.19
CA ARG A 100 15.16 -7.07 9.81
C ARG A 100 15.77 -7.68 11.07
N LEU A 101 14.97 -8.36 11.91
CA LEU A 101 15.49 -9.06 13.07
C LEU A 101 16.37 -10.26 12.66
N ARG A 102 15.97 -11.01 11.63
CA ARG A 102 16.77 -12.09 11.05
C ARG A 102 18.06 -11.58 10.41
N GLN A 103 17.99 -10.50 9.63
CA GLN A 103 19.15 -9.84 9.05
C GLN A 103 20.05 -9.24 10.14
N ALA A 104 19.51 -8.66 11.20
CA ALA A 104 20.31 -8.19 12.33
C ALA A 104 21.03 -9.36 13.03
N GLY A 105 20.33 -10.49 13.23
CA GLY A 105 20.94 -11.72 13.73
C GLY A 105 21.99 -12.33 12.78
N GLU A 106 21.76 -12.25 11.47
CA GLU A 106 22.72 -12.69 10.45
C GLU A 106 23.90 -11.73 10.29
N VAL A 107 23.71 -10.42 10.43
CA VAL A 107 24.78 -9.40 10.39
C VAL A 107 25.71 -9.57 11.60
N ILE A 108 25.16 -9.89 12.77
CA ILE A 108 25.95 -10.30 13.95
C ILE A 108 26.73 -11.60 13.66
N ARG A 109 26.22 -12.48 12.78
CA ARG A 109 26.86 -13.74 12.36
C ARG A 109 27.81 -13.58 11.15
N ARG A 110 27.73 -12.49 10.38
CA ARG A 110 28.40 -12.28 9.07
C ARG A 110 29.29 -11.04 9.04
N LEU A 111 30.10 -10.81 10.08
CA LEU A 111 31.27 -9.91 10.01
C LEU A 111 32.34 -10.44 9.02
N GLY A 112 31.97 -10.64 7.74
CA GLY A 112 32.85 -11.17 6.70
C GLY A 112 32.19 -11.58 5.39
N ARG A 113 31.35 -10.73 4.75
CA ARG A 113 31.21 -10.55 3.27
C ARG A 113 29.87 -9.89 2.87
N PRO A 114 29.80 -9.17 1.72
CA PRO A 114 28.60 -8.49 1.25
C PRO A 114 27.63 -9.44 0.51
N ALA A 115 26.32 -9.10 0.51
CA ALA A 115 25.25 -9.88 -0.15
C ALA A 115 24.78 -9.23 -1.48
N PRO A 116 24.28 -10.01 -2.47
CA PRO A 116 24.00 -9.53 -3.83
C PRO A 116 22.56 -9.02 -4.05
N GLY A 117 22.39 -8.17 -5.07
CA GLY A 117 21.18 -7.44 -5.43
C GLY A 117 20.18 -8.16 -6.35
N ALA A 118 19.01 -7.53 -6.53
CA ALA A 118 17.86 -8.04 -7.29
C ALA A 118 17.66 -7.31 -8.64
N ASP A 119 17.12 -8.06 -9.62
CA ASP A 119 17.04 -7.80 -11.07
C ASP A 119 15.91 -6.81 -11.50
N PRO A 120 16.11 -5.90 -12.48
CA PRO A 120 15.13 -4.89 -12.87
C PRO A 120 14.60 -5.05 -14.32
N ALA A 121 13.36 -5.50 -14.51
CA ALA A 121 12.79 -5.57 -15.88
C ALA A 121 11.26 -5.33 -16.05
N VAL A 122 10.50 -4.83 -15.07
CA VAL A 122 9.03 -4.65 -15.29
C VAL A 122 8.53 -3.26 -14.89
N VAL A 123 7.96 -2.57 -15.88
CA VAL A 123 7.08 -1.38 -15.83
C VAL A 123 7.76 0.02 -15.87
N ALA A 124 8.07 0.49 -17.08
CA ALA A 124 8.89 1.67 -17.35
C ALA A 124 8.29 3.07 -17.04
N GLU A 125 6.97 3.24 -16.83
CA GLU A 125 6.39 4.58 -16.52
C GLU A 125 5.77 4.68 -15.10
N ARG A 126 5.28 3.57 -14.54
CA ARG A 126 5.04 3.39 -13.08
C ARG A 126 6.35 3.34 -12.28
N SER A 127 7.48 3.20 -12.97
CA SER A 127 8.84 3.06 -12.45
C SER A 127 9.23 4.19 -11.51
N VAL A 128 9.12 5.46 -11.90
CA VAL A 128 9.71 6.56 -11.11
C VAL A 128 9.05 6.70 -9.75
N MET A 129 7.70 6.66 -9.69
CA MET A 129 6.97 6.75 -8.43
C MET A 129 7.19 5.50 -7.55
N VAL A 130 7.16 4.29 -8.12
CA VAL A 130 7.43 3.06 -7.36
C VAL A 130 8.87 3.03 -6.85
N GLN A 131 9.86 3.48 -7.64
CA GLN A 131 11.26 3.59 -7.25
C GLN A 131 11.48 4.67 -6.19
N ALA A 132 10.73 5.78 -6.23
CA ALA A 132 10.78 6.81 -5.21
C ALA A 132 10.11 6.33 -3.90
N LEU A 133 9.00 5.60 -3.98
CA LEU A 133 8.36 4.92 -2.84
C LEU A 133 9.29 3.87 -2.21
N LYS A 134 10.08 3.16 -3.03
CA LYS A 134 11.17 2.27 -2.58
C LYS A 134 12.30 3.01 -1.85
N LYS A 135 12.32 4.33 -1.73
CA LYS A 135 13.29 5.04 -0.87
C LYS A 135 12.71 5.41 0.50
N LEU A 136 11.39 5.35 0.65
CA LEU A 136 10.71 5.71 1.89
C LEU A 136 10.75 4.61 2.96
N PRO A 137 10.76 4.98 4.26
CA PRO A 137 10.40 4.09 5.36
C PRO A 137 9.03 3.42 5.11
N PRO A 138 8.84 2.13 5.48
CA PRO A 138 7.63 1.37 5.16
C PRO A 138 6.32 2.04 5.58
N LYS A 139 6.29 2.61 6.78
CA LYS A 139 5.09 3.28 7.32
C LYS A 139 4.74 4.58 6.58
N GLN A 140 5.74 5.25 6.00
CA GLN A 140 5.56 6.45 5.19
C GLN A 140 5.10 6.07 3.78
N ALA A 141 5.72 5.05 3.17
CA ALA A 141 5.30 4.49 1.89
C ALA A 141 3.85 3.99 1.93
N ALA A 142 3.48 3.25 2.98
CA ALA A 142 2.12 2.74 3.17
C ALA A 142 1.08 3.87 3.25
N ALA A 143 1.33 4.93 4.04
CA ALA A 143 0.42 6.07 4.13
C ALA A 143 0.29 6.79 2.77
N LEU A 144 1.39 6.96 2.03
CA LEU A 144 1.36 7.64 0.73
C LEU A 144 0.64 6.82 -0.34
N VAL A 145 0.83 5.50 -0.37
CA VAL A 145 0.11 4.59 -1.27
C VAL A 145 -1.39 4.59 -0.95
N LEU A 146 -1.78 4.43 0.31
CA LEU A 146 -3.20 4.47 0.68
C LEU A 146 -3.87 5.79 0.31
N ARG A 147 -3.17 6.92 0.49
CA ARG A 147 -3.71 8.24 0.16
C ARG A 147 -3.80 8.48 -1.35
N HIS A 148 -2.74 8.20 -2.09
CA HIS A 148 -2.62 8.66 -3.49
C HIS A 148 -2.97 7.60 -4.53
N TYR A 149 -2.82 6.31 -4.21
CA TYR A 149 -3.21 5.22 -5.11
C TYR A 149 -4.63 4.72 -4.86
N HIS A 150 -5.05 4.71 -3.59
CA HIS A 150 -6.37 4.18 -3.19
C HIS A 150 -7.36 5.26 -2.75
N GLY A 151 -6.92 6.53 -2.65
CA GLY A 151 -7.80 7.67 -2.38
C GLY A 151 -8.29 7.80 -0.94
N TYR A 152 -7.73 7.06 0.02
CA TYR A 152 -8.22 7.07 1.41
C TYR A 152 -7.98 8.40 2.11
N THR A 153 -8.96 8.82 2.90
CA THR A 153 -8.86 9.95 3.82
C THR A 153 -7.87 9.66 4.94
N ASN A 154 -7.40 10.71 5.62
CA ASN A 154 -6.48 10.52 6.76
C ASN A 154 -7.12 9.68 7.87
N ARG A 155 -8.43 9.87 8.11
CA ARG A 155 -9.22 9.08 9.05
C ARG A 155 -9.30 7.60 8.69
N GLU A 156 -9.56 7.28 7.43
CA GLU A 156 -9.58 5.88 6.96
C GLU A 156 -8.20 5.24 7.05
N ILE A 157 -7.13 5.98 6.72
CA ILE A 157 -5.76 5.50 6.88
C ILE A 157 -5.41 5.29 8.37
N ALA A 158 -5.87 6.18 9.26
CA ALA A 158 -5.65 6.07 10.69
C ALA A 158 -6.30 4.81 11.25
N ALA A 159 -7.56 4.57 10.87
CA ALA A 159 -8.27 3.34 11.17
C ALA A 159 -7.58 2.12 10.54
N ALA A 160 -7.09 2.22 9.31
CA ALA A 160 -6.43 1.10 8.64
C ALA A 160 -5.07 0.74 9.28
N LEU A 161 -4.32 1.73 9.73
CA LEU A 161 -2.96 1.55 10.26
C LEU A 161 -2.90 1.47 11.79
N ASP A 162 -4.04 1.55 12.47
CA ASP A 162 -4.17 1.55 13.92
C ASP A 162 -3.30 2.62 14.60
N VAL A 163 -3.39 3.85 14.10
CA VAL A 163 -2.64 5.01 14.61
C VAL A 163 -3.50 6.28 14.65
N PRO A 164 -3.15 7.29 15.46
CA PRO A 164 -3.86 8.57 15.45
C PRO A 164 -3.82 9.25 14.07
N GLU A 165 -4.87 9.98 13.71
CA GLU A 165 -4.94 10.72 12.44
C GLU A 165 -3.79 11.73 12.27
N GLN A 166 -3.38 12.37 13.36
CA GLN A 166 -2.20 13.24 13.40
C GLN A 166 -0.91 12.49 13.02
N THR A 167 -0.80 11.21 13.36
CA THR A 167 0.33 10.34 12.97
C THR A 167 0.31 10.04 11.46
N VAL A 168 -0.88 9.93 10.86
CA VAL A 168 -1.01 9.81 9.41
C VAL A 168 -0.56 11.10 8.72
N ALA A 169 -1.04 12.25 9.19
CA ALA A 169 -0.67 13.56 8.64
C ALA A 169 0.85 13.79 8.70
N SER A 170 1.50 13.48 9.83
CA SER A 170 2.95 13.61 9.97
C SER A 170 3.72 12.63 9.08
N ARG A 171 3.25 11.39 8.91
CA ARG A 171 3.85 10.41 7.98
C ARG A 171 3.75 10.87 6.53
N LEU A 172 2.62 11.43 6.11
CA LEU A 172 2.43 11.97 4.76
C LEU A 172 3.33 13.19 4.50
N ALA A 173 3.44 14.09 5.46
CA ALA A 173 4.34 15.25 5.38
C ALA A 173 5.81 14.81 5.27
N ALA A 174 6.24 13.86 6.11
CA ALA A 174 7.60 13.31 6.06
C ALA A 174 7.88 12.57 4.75
N ALA A 175 6.91 11.79 4.24
CA ALA A 175 7.02 11.12 2.96
C ALA A 175 7.20 12.13 1.81
N ARG A 176 6.40 13.20 1.78
CA ARG A 176 6.51 14.26 0.77
C ARG A 176 7.88 14.94 0.80
N LYS A 177 8.37 15.30 2.00
CA LYS A 177 9.70 15.91 2.17
C LYS A 177 10.81 14.98 1.66
N HIS A 178 10.72 13.69 1.95
CA HIS A 178 11.70 12.71 1.48
C HIS A 178 11.65 12.53 -0.05
N LEU A 179 10.45 12.51 -0.64
CA LEU A 179 10.30 12.45 -2.10
C LEU A 179 10.84 13.70 -2.81
N GLN A 180 10.69 14.89 -2.23
CA GLN A 180 11.30 16.13 -2.77
C GLN A 180 12.82 16.01 -2.86
N VAL A 181 13.48 15.53 -1.79
CA VAL A 181 14.94 15.30 -1.77
C VAL A 181 15.36 14.26 -2.80
N VAL A 182 14.56 13.21 -2.99
CA VAL A 182 14.87 12.10 -3.90
C VAL A 182 14.64 12.45 -5.37
N LEU A 183 13.66 13.29 -5.67
CA LEU A 183 13.23 13.63 -7.03
C LEU A 183 13.87 14.93 -7.57
N GLY A 184 14.66 15.64 -6.75
CA GLY A 184 15.51 16.74 -7.22
C GLY A 184 14.73 17.98 -7.63
N SER A 185 13.82 18.44 -6.78
CA SER A 185 13.16 19.74 -6.88
C SER A 185 13.29 20.51 -5.57
#